data_AF-A0A1V6F0S4-F1
#
_entry.id   AF-A0A1V6F0S4-F1
#
_cell.length_a   1.000
_cell.length_b   1.000
_cell.length_c   1.000
_cell.angle_alpha   90.00
_cell.angle_beta   90.00
_cell.angle_gamma   90.00
#
_symmetry.space_group_name_H-M   'P 1'
#
loop_
_entity.id
_entity.type
_entity.pdbx_description
1 polymer ?
#
loop_
_entity_poly.entity_id
_entity_poly.type
_entity_poly.pdbx_seq_one_letter_code
_entity_poly.pdbx_strand_id
1 'polypeptide(L)'
;MFAPNHHPAMKNVAPVRRELGIKTIFNILGPLTNPASAPNILMGVFHPDLVGIQVRALQRLGTEHAVVVYGRDGLDEVSLGAATMVGELRDGEITEYEIHPEDFGLAMASNRALKVETPDQSRALLLDVLDNQHGAARDIVILNAGVALYAANVADTMKDGVERARAAIESGAAKARLEQLVVTAHALSTPA
;
A
#
# COMPACT_ATOMS: atom_id res chain seq x y z
N MET A 1 5.45 -3.02 11.06
CA MET A 1 5.76 -2.23 12.27
C MET A 1 4.46 -1.92 12.99
N PHE A 2 4.34 -2.26 14.28
CA PHE A 2 3.08 -2.08 15.02
C PHE A 2 3.00 -0.65 15.58
N ALA A 3 2.08 0.17 15.06
CA ALA A 3 2.04 1.61 15.35
C ALA A 3 2.05 1.99 16.85
N PRO A 4 1.33 1.29 17.76
CA PRO A 4 1.41 1.57 19.19
C PRO A 4 2.81 1.45 19.80
N ASN A 5 3.66 0.56 19.26
CA ASN A 5 5.02 0.34 19.76
C ASN A 5 6.00 1.40 19.26
N HIS A 6 5.78 1.96 18.07
CA HIS A 6 6.71 2.92 17.44
C HIS A 6 6.31 4.39 17.64
N HIS A 7 5.07 4.67 18.06
CA HIS A 7 4.59 6.03 18.32
C HIS A 7 4.01 6.18 19.74
N PRO A 8 4.79 5.92 20.81
CA PRO A 8 4.28 5.90 22.19
C PRO A 8 3.73 7.26 22.64
N ALA A 9 4.19 8.37 22.07
CA ALA A 9 3.68 9.71 22.35
C ALA A 9 2.22 9.92 21.89
N MET A 10 1.73 9.12 20.94
CA MET A 10 0.34 9.20 20.46
C MET A 10 -0.69 8.89 21.55
N LYS A 11 -0.28 8.20 22.63
CA LYS A 11 -1.15 7.95 23.80
C LYS A 11 -1.66 9.25 24.43
N ASN A 12 -0.90 10.33 24.33
CA ASN A 12 -1.24 11.62 24.95
C ASN A 12 -2.38 12.34 24.21
N VAL A 13 -2.52 12.10 22.90
CA VAL A 13 -3.58 12.70 22.07
C VAL A 13 -4.74 11.74 21.80
N ALA A 14 -4.62 10.47 22.19
CA ALA A 14 -5.66 9.46 21.96
C ALA A 14 -7.01 9.78 22.63
N PRO A 15 -7.07 10.28 23.89
CA PRO A 15 -8.35 10.62 24.53
C PRO A 15 -9.12 11.70 23.79
N VAL A 16 -8.46 12.83 23.49
CA VAL A 16 -9.09 13.96 22.78
C VAL A 16 -9.53 13.59 21.36
N ARG A 17 -8.74 12.77 20.65
CA ARG A 17 -9.13 12.28 19.31
C ARG A 17 -10.37 11.40 19.36
N ARG A 18 -10.50 10.55 20.40
CA ARG A 18 -11.67 9.70 20.59
C ARG A 18 -12.91 10.53 20.89
N GLU A 19 -12.77 11.55 21.74
CA GLU A 19 -13.85 12.46 22.10
C GLU A 19 -14.34 13.30 20.90
N LEU A 20 -13.42 13.79 20.06
CA LEU A 20 -13.78 14.55 18.86
C LEU A 20 -14.55 13.72 17.83
N GLY A 21 -14.24 12.43 17.67
CA GLY A 21 -14.95 11.54 16.73
C GLY A 21 -14.82 11.89 15.24
N ILE A 22 -14.05 12.91 14.89
CA ILE A 22 -13.86 13.40 13.52
C ILE A 22 -12.42 13.21 13.03
N LYS A 23 -12.23 13.28 11.71
CA LYS A 23 -10.88 13.28 11.10
C LYS A 23 -10.14 14.56 11.49
N THR A 24 -8.86 14.42 11.82
CA THR A 24 -7.94 15.52 12.19
C THR A 24 -6.65 15.40 11.39
N ILE A 25 -5.71 16.35 11.55
CA ILE A 25 -4.38 16.25 10.94
C ILE A 25 -3.66 14.93 11.28
N PHE A 26 -3.91 14.35 12.46
CA PHE A 26 -3.34 13.06 12.86
C PHE A 26 -3.77 11.88 11.99
N ASN A 27 -4.83 12.01 11.18
CA ASN A 27 -5.26 10.98 10.25
C ASN A 27 -4.42 10.93 8.97
N ILE A 28 -3.64 11.98 8.67
CA ILE A 28 -2.76 12.04 7.49
C ILE A 28 -1.27 12.01 7.84
N LEU A 29 -0.93 12.11 9.13
CA LEU A 29 0.47 12.08 9.59
C LEU A 29 1.05 10.66 9.65
N GLY A 30 0.24 9.64 9.93
CA GLY A 30 0.74 8.27 10.15
C GLY A 30 1.65 7.76 9.02
N PRO A 31 1.22 7.84 7.75
CA PRO A 31 2.04 7.46 6.61
C PRO A 31 3.32 8.30 6.42
N LEU A 32 3.37 9.52 6.97
CA LEU A 32 4.54 10.41 6.92
C LEU A 32 5.57 10.12 8.03
N THR A 33 5.21 9.35 9.06
CA THR A 33 6.04 9.12 10.23
C THR A 33 6.76 7.76 10.21
N ASN A 34 7.24 7.32 9.05
CA ASN A 34 7.87 6.00 8.89
C ASN A 34 9.04 5.77 9.87
N PRO A 35 8.93 4.85 10.86
CA PRO A 35 9.96 4.63 11.87
C PRO A 35 11.28 4.07 11.32
N ALA A 36 11.25 3.47 10.14
CA ALA A 36 12.44 2.92 9.48
C ALA A 36 13.15 3.94 8.58
N SER A 37 12.61 5.17 8.47
CA SER A 37 13.13 6.22 7.57
C SER A 37 13.36 5.72 6.15
N ALA A 38 12.43 4.91 5.61
CA ALA A 38 12.58 4.40 4.25
C ALA A 38 12.57 5.59 3.26
N PRO A 39 13.55 5.66 2.34
CA PRO A 39 13.65 6.75 1.38
C PRO A 39 12.57 6.69 0.30
N ASN A 40 11.94 5.52 0.16
CA ASN A 40 10.98 5.18 -0.89
C ASN A 40 9.62 4.83 -0.30
N ILE A 41 8.54 5.41 -0.82
CA ILE A 41 7.19 5.31 -0.22
C ILE A 41 6.12 5.08 -1.30
N LEU A 42 5.29 4.04 -1.13
CA LEU A 42 3.96 3.96 -1.72
C LEU A 42 2.94 4.35 -0.63
N MET A 43 2.08 5.33 -0.91
CA MET A 43 1.12 5.86 0.06
C MET A 43 -0.28 5.98 -0.53
N GLY A 44 -1.21 5.22 0.04
CA GLY A 44 -2.64 5.44 -0.13
C GLY A 44 -3.15 6.67 0.61
N VAL A 45 -4.08 7.41 0.00
CA VAL A 45 -4.81 8.49 0.67
C VAL A 45 -6.31 8.31 0.53
N PHE A 46 -7.09 8.84 1.47
CA PHE A 46 -8.55 8.65 1.48
C PHE A 46 -9.35 9.72 0.71
N HIS A 47 -8.68 10.71 0.12
CA HIS A 47 -9.32 11.84 -0.56
C HIS A 47 -8.43 12.32 -1.72
N PRO A 48 -9.00 12.70 -2.88
CA PRO A 48 -8.22 13.09 -4.05
C PRO A 48 -7.27 14.26 -3.78
N ASP A 49 -7.71 15.29 -3.05
CA ASP A 49 -6.87 16.44 -2.71
C ASP A 49 -5.59 16.06 -1.95
N LEU A 50 -5.62 14.94 -1.22
CA LEU A 50 -4.46 14.49 -0.46
C LEU A 50 -3.35 13.94 -1.34
N VAL A 51 -3.62 13.57 -2.60
CA VAL A 51 -2.60 13.07 -3.53
C VAL A 51 -1.49 14.12 -3.69
N GLY A 52 -1.87 15.30 -4.17
CA GLY A 52 -0.94 16.41 -4.35
C GLY A 52 -0.39 16.97 -3.03
N ILE A 53 -1.22 17.05 -1.97
CA ILE A 53 -0.78 17.57 -0.66
C ILE A 53 0.30 16.67 -0.06
N GLN A 54 0.08 15.36 -0.03
CA GLN A 54 0.99 14.42 0.64
C GLN A 54 2.29 14.25 -0.14
N VAL A 55 2.27 14.20 -1.48
CA VAL A 55 3.51 14.08 -2.27
C VAL A 55 4.43 15.31 -2.07
N ARG A 56 3.85 16.52 -2.00
CA ARG A 56 4.59 17.75 -1.66
C ARG A 56 5.09 17.76 -0.22
N ALA A 57 4.34 17.19 0.72
CA ALA A 57 4.80 17.04 2.10
C ALA A 57 6.00 16.08 2.19
N LEU A 58 5.93 14.94 1.50
CA LEU A 58 7.01 13.95 1.40
C LEU A 58 8.29 14.52 0.80
N GLN A 59 8.16 15.34 -0.25
CA GLN A 59 9.30 16.08 -0.84
C GLN A 59 9.98 16.97 0.20
N ARG A 60 9.22 17.74 0.97
CA ARG A 60 9.77 18.63 2.02
C ARG A 60 10.38 17.85 3.20
N LEU A 61 9.92 16.63 3.43
CA LEU A 61 10.48 15.71 4.44
C LEU A 61 11.74 14.98 3.94
N GLY A 62 12.13 15.16 2.67
CA GLY A 62 13.35 14.57 2.11
C GLY A 62 13.18 13.14 1.59
N THR A 63 11.97 12.75 1.20
CA THR A 63 11.73 11.46 0.53
C THR A 63 12.40 11.46 -0.85
N GLU A 64 13.00 10.36 -1.27
CA GLU A 64 13.71 10.24 -2.56
C GLU A 64 12.76 9.87 -3.69
N HIS A 65 11.95 8.82 -3.49
CA HIS A 65 10.91 8.39 -4.43
C HIS A 65 9.60 8.15 -3.69
N ALA A 66 8.53 8.84 -4.06
CA ALA A 66 7.20 8.61 -3.50
C ALA A 66 6.16 8.44 -4.60
N VAL A 67 5.25 7.50 -4.41
CA VAL A 67 4.04 7.33 -5.23
C VAL A 67 2.85 7.43 -4.28
N VAL A 68 2.10 8.52 -4.38
CA VAL A 68 0.88 8.75 -3.60
C VAL A 68 -0.33 8.46 -4.47
N VAL A 69 -1.24 7.62 -4.00
CA VAL A 69 -2.34 7.08 -4.81
C VAL A 69 -3.71 7.27 -4.17
N TYR A 70 -4.71 7.51 -5.01
CA TYR A 70 -6.13 7.50 -4.66
C TYR A 70 -6.95 6.85 -5.76
N GLY A 71 -7.61 5.74 -5.47
CA GLY A 71 -8.58 5.13 -6.37
C GLY A 71 -9.83 6.01 -6.48
N ARG A 72 -10.30 6.31 -7.70
CA ARG A 72 -11.49 7.16 -7.93
C ARG A 72 -12.81 6.54 -7.45
N ASP A 73 -12.77 5.29 -7.03
CA ASP A 73 -13.80 4.53 -6.33
C ASP A 73 -13.74 4.68 -4.79
N GLY A 74 -12.82 5.50 -4.28
CA GLY A 74 -12.71 5.84 -2.86
C GLY A 74 -11.69 5.01 -2.08
N LEU A 75 -10.87 4.20 -2.75
CA LEU A 75 -9.85 3.39 -2.11
C LEU A 75 -8.55 4.17 -1.85
N ASP A 76 -7.91 3.87 -0.73
CA ASP A 76 -6.55 4.34 -0.38
C ASP A 76 -5.48 3.37 -0.91
N GLU A 77 -5.63 2.94 -2.16
CA GLU A 77 -4.70 2.07 -2.87
C GLU A 77 -4.89 2.22 -4.38
N VAL A 78 -4.09 1.51 -5.20
CA VAL A 78 -4.31 1.45 -6.65
C VAL A 78 -5.53 0.57 -6.91
N SER A 79 -6.54 1.13 -7.57
CA SER A 79 -7.82 0.48 -7.79
C SER A 79 -7.84 -0.41 -9.04
N LEU A 80 -8.63 -1.48 -9.00
CA LEU A 80 -9.04 -2.28 -10.16
C LEU A 80 -10.31 -1.76 -10.84
N GLY A 81 -10.93 -0.69 -10.38
CA GLY A 81 -12.19 -0.21 -10.94
C GLY A 81 -12.78 0.87 -10.02
N ALA A 82 -12.30 2.10 -10.08
CA ALA A 82 -11.99 2.89 -11.29
C ALA A 82 -10.50 3.26 -11.48
N ALA A 83 -10.23 4.31 -12.27
CA ALA A 83 -8.90 4.89 -12.43
C ALA A 83 -8.30 5.33 -11.09
N THR A 84 -6.97 5.39 -11.02
CA THR A 84 -6.24 5.83 -9.83
C THR A 84 -5.52 7.14 -10.12
N MET A 85 -5.75 8.15 -9.28
CA MET A 85 -4.97 9.38 -9.28
C MET A 85 -3.61 9.12 -8.62
N VAL A 86 -2.54 9.60 -9.25
CA VAL A 86 -1.17 9.41 -8.79
C VAL A 86 -0.47 10.76 -8.65
N GLY A 87 0.19 10.96 -7.51
CA GLY A 87 1.15 12.02 -7.28
C GLY A 87 2.50 11.38 -7.03
N GLU A 88 3.42 11.55 -7.97
CA GLU A 88 4.74 10.94 -7.92
C GLU A 88 5.81 12.00 -7.65
N LEU A 89 6.68 11.72 -6.68
CA LEU A 89 7.94 12.41 -6.46
C LEU A 89 9.06 11.50 -6.94
N ARG A 90 9.86 11.94 -7.91
CA ARG A 90 11.03 11.21 -8.37
C ARG A 90 12.09 12.21 -8.85
N ASP A 91 13.35 11.98 -8.45
CA ASP A 91 14.48 12.85 -8.79
C ASP A 91 14.25 14.33 -8.42
N GLY A 92 13.52 14.57 -7.34
CA GLY A 92 13.17 15.91 -6.85
C GLY A 92 12.00 16.58 -7.56
N GLU A 93 11.49 16.00 -8.65
CA GLU A 93 10.37 16.52 -9.43
C GLU A 93 9.05 15.86 -9.04
N ILE A 94 7.98 16.64 -9.06
CA ILE A 94 6.62 16.14 -8.79
C ILE A 94 5.82 16.10 -10.08
N THR A 95 5.22 14.95 -10.37
CA THR A 95 4.26 14.78 -11.45
C THR A 95 2.94 14.27 -10.91
N GLU A 96 1.83 14.71 -11.49
CA GLU A 96 0.49 14.24 -11.17
C GLU A 96 -0.16 13.69 -12.45
N TYR A 97 -0.66 12.46 -12.39
CA TYR A 97 -1.24 11.76 -13.54
C TYR A 97 -2.27 10.73 -13.08
N GLU A 98 -2.87 10.02 -14.03
CA GLU A 98 -3.79 8.92 -13.76
C GLU A 98 -3.32 7.63 -14.40
N ILE A 99 -3.62 6.51 -13.74
CA ILE A 99 -3.40 5.16 -14.26
C ILE A 99 -4.70 4.37 -14.20
N HIS A 100 -4.83 3.43 -15.13
CA HIS A 100 -5.96 2.51 -15.24
C HIS A 100 -5.46 1.06 -15.16
N PRO A 101 -6.27 0.11 -14.66
CA PRO A 101 -5.92 -1.31 -14.68
C PRO A 101 -5.49 -1.80 -16.08
N GLU A 102 -6.13 -1.27 -17.13
CA GLU A 102 -5.87 -1.59 -18.52
C GLU A 102 -4.46 -1.23 -18.99
N ASP A 103 -3.82 -0.22 -18.40
CA ASP A 103 -2.42 0.15 -18.70
C ASP A 103 -1.45 -0.99 -18.36
N PHE A 104 -1.88 -1.89 -17.48
CA PHE A 104 -1.15 -3.07 -17.01
C PHE A 104 -1.71 -4.39 -17.56
N GLY A 105 -2.65 -4.34 -18.50
CA GLY A 105 -3.29 -5.52 -19.07
C GLY A 105 -4.23 -6.24 -18.08
N LEU A 106 -4.71 -5.55 -17.05
CA LEU A 106 -5.69 -6.05 -16.11
C LEU A 106 -7.08 -5.54 -16.49
N ALA A 107 -8.11 -6.37 -16.29
CA ALA A 107 -9.49 -5.98 -16.53
C ALA A 107 -10.05 -5.25 -15.32
N MET A 108 -10.89 -4.24 -15.56
CA MET A 108 -11.61 -3.61 -14.46
C MET A 108 -12.50 -4.62 -13.69
N ALA A 109 -12.50 -4.52 -12.38
CA ALA A 109 -13.32 -5.32 -11.48
C ALA A 109 -14.06 -4.43 -10.47
N SER A 110 -15.30 -4.80 -10.15
CA SER A 110 -16.08 -4.06 -9.15
C SER A 110 -15.60 -4.38 -7.73
N ASN A 111 -15.46 -3.36 -6.88
CA ASN A 111 -15.08 -3.50 -5.46
C ASN A 111 -15.91 -4.50 -4.65
N ARG A 112 -17.15 -4.80 -5.09
CA ARG A 112 -17.96 -5.87 -4.48
C ARG A 112 -17.26 -7.23 -4.49
N ALA A 113 -16.42 -7.51 -5.48
CA ALA A 113 -15.66 -8.76 -5.57
C ALA A 113 -14.50 -8.85 -4.57
N LEU A 114 -14.13 -7.73 -3.94
CA LEU A 114 -13.04 -7.62 -2.97
C LEU A 114 -13.55 -7.51 -1.53
N LYS A 115 -14.87 -7.41 -1.34
CA LYS A 115 -15.48 -7.17 -0.04
C LYS A 115 -15.44 -8.44 0.81
N VAL A 116 -14.89 -8.30 2.01
CA VAL A 116 -14.90 -9.32 3.07
C VAL A 116 -15.54 -8.74 4.33
N GLU A 117 -16.16 -9.58 5.15
CA GLU A 117 -16.88 -9.16 6.36
C GLU A 117 -16.11 -9.46 7.65
N THR A 118 -15.18 -10.42 7.62
CA THR A 118 -14.42 -10.84 8.81
C THR A 118 -12.92 -10.91 8.55
N PRO A 119 -12.08 -10.78 9.60
CA PRO A 119 -10.65 -11.00 9.49
C PRO A 119 -10.29 -12.40 8.97
N ASP A 120 -11.06 -13.43 9.32
CA ASP A 120 -10.83 -14.80 8.84
C ASP A 120 -11.11 -14.94 7.34
N GLN A 121 -12.16 -14.28 6.83
CA GLN A 121 -12.41 -14.22 5.39
C GLN A 121 -11.30 -13.46 4.65
N SER A 122 -10.82 -12.34 5.21
CA SER A 122 -9.68 -11.59 4.67
C SER A 122 -8.43 -12.46 4.59
N ARG A 123 -8.13 -13.22 5.64
CA ARG A 123 -7.02 -14.17 5.68
C ARG A 123 -7.17 -15.27 4.62
N ALA A 124 -8.35 -15.87 4.50
CA ALA A 124 -8.62 -16.90 3.51
C ALA A 124 -8.38 -16.37 2.09
N LEU A 125 -8.93 -15.19 1.77
CA LEU A 125 -8.77 -14.55 0.47
C LEU A 125 -7.29 -14.22 0.17
N LEU A 126 -6.54 -13.73 1.16
CA LEU A 126 -5.10 -13.49 1.01
C LEU A 126 -4.34 -14.79 0.70
N LEU A 127 -4.67 -15.88 1.38
CA LEU A 127 -4.03 -17.18 1.12
C LEU A 127 -4.38 -17.70 -0.27
N ASP A 128 -5.62 -17.55 -0.73
CA ASP A 128 -6.02 -17.91 -2.10
C ASP A 128 -5.20 -17.13 -3.14
N VAL A 129 -4.97 -15.83 -2.92
CA VAL A 129 -4.08 -15.02 -3.78
C VAL A 129 -2.67 -15.58 -3.82
N LEU A 130 -2.09 -15.91 -2.65
CA LEU A 130 -0.73 -16.46 -2.55
C LEU A 130 -0.63 -17.88 -3.10
N ASP A 131 -1.74 -18.62 -3.14
CA ASP A 131 -1.90 -19.91 -3.83
C ASP A 131 -2.24 -19.74 -5.33
N ASN A 132 -2.02 -18.54 -5.86
CA ASN A 132 -2.15 -18.19 -7.28
C ASN A 132 -3.57 -18.38 -7.85
N GLN A 133 -4.61 -18.39 -6.99
CA GLN A 133 -5.99 -18.48 -7.43
C GLN A 133 -6.38 -17.25 -8.27
N HIS A 134 -6.96 -17.49 -9.44
CA HIS A 134 -7.34 -16.42 -10.35
C HIS A 134 -8.55 -15.65 -9.83
N GLY A 135 -8.53 -14.31 -10.00
CA GLY A 135 -9.65 -13.44 -9.66
C GLY A 135 -9.19 -12.04 -9.27
N ALA A 136 -10.16 -11.14 -9.07
CA ALA A 136 -9.92 -9.72 -8.77
C ALA A 136 -9.00 -9.50 -7.55
N ALA A 137 -9.11 -10.35 -6.53
CA ALA A 137 -8.25 -10.26 -5.35
C ALA A 137 -6.76 -10.48 -5.68
N ARG A 138 -6.46 -11.42 -6.57
CA ARG A 138 -5.09 -11.66 -7.03
C ARG A 138 -4.61 -10.49 -7.89
N ASP A 139 -5.45 -10.02 -8.79
CA ASP A 139 -5.10 -8.93 -9.71
C ASP A 139 -4.82 -7.62 -8.97
N ILE A 140 -5.60 -7.26 -7.94
CA ILE A 140 -5.37 -6.01 -7.18
C ILE A 140 -4.10 -6.10 -6.33
N VAL A 141 -3.77 -7.29 -5.80
CA VAL A 141 -2.51 -7.53 -5.09
C VAL A 141 -1.33 -7.43 -6.04
N ILE A 142 -1.41 -8.02 -7.23
CA ILE A 142 -0.37 -7.91 -8.26
C ILE A 142 -0.16 -6.44 -8.65
N LEU A 143 -1.24 -5.69 -8.86
CA LEU A 143 -1.20 -4.28 -9.24
C LEU A 143 -0.51 -3.44 -8.17
N ASN A 144 -0.97 -3.50 -6.92
CA ASN A 144 -0.40 -2.72 -5.82
C ASN A 144 1.04 -3.15 -5.48
N ALA A 145 1.34 -4.45 -5.51
CA ALA A 145 2.71 -4.94 -5.32
C ALA A 145 3.63 -4.47 -6.46
N GLY A 146 3.13 -4.41 -7.69
CA GLY A 146 3.88 -3.90 -8.83
C GLY A 146 4.24 -2.43 -8.69
N VAL A 147 3.26 -1.60 -8.30
CA VAL A 147 3.50 -0.18 -8.00
C VAL A 147 4.44 -0.01 -6.81
N ALA A 148 4.36 -0.87 -5.79
CA ALA A 148 5.29 -0.86 -4.66
C ALA A 148 6.73 -1.21 -5.09
N LEU A 149 6.91 -2.20 -5.98
CA LEU A 149 8.22 -2.56 -6.54
C LEU A 149 8.81 -1.42 -7.37
N TYR A 150 7.98 -0.71 -8.12
CA TYR A 150 8.37 0.51 -8.84
C TYR A 150 8.80 1.62 -7.88
N ALA A 151 7.95 1.98 -6.91
CA ALA A 151 8.24 3.00 -5.91
C ALA A 151 9.53 2.68 -5.12
N ALA A 152 9.82 1.40 -4.91
CA ALA A 152 11.02 0.94 -4.22
C ALA A 152 12.30 0.97 -5.10
N ASN A 153 12.25 1.45 -6.34
CA ASN A 153 13.34 1.38 -7.34
C ASN A 153 13.81 -0.05 -7.63
N VAL A 154 12.93 -1.04 -7.40
CA VAL A 154 13.23 -2.45 -7.70
C VAL A 154 12.93 -2.73 -9.17
N ALA A 155 11.90 -2.10 -9.74
CA ALA A 155 11.53 -2.17 -11.14
C ALA A 155 11.58 -0.78 -11.81
N ASP A 156 12.00 -0.72 -13.07
CA ASP A 156 12.19 0.55 -13.79
C ASP A 156 10.88 1.24 -14.15
N THR A 157 9.81 0.45 -14.36
CA THR A 157 8.45 0.93 -14.64
C THR A 157 7.42 0.21 -13.77
N MET A 158 6.25 0.82 -13.55
CA MET A 158 5.13 0.17 -12.87
C MET A 158 4.71 -1.14 -13.57
N LYS A 159 4.78 -1.18 -14.90
CA LYS A 159 4.47 -2.38 -15.69
C LYS A 159 5.46 -3.52 -15.42
N ASP A 160 6.76 -3.24 -15.38
CA ASP A 160 7.76 -4.24 -15.01
C ASP A 160 7.58 -4.70 -13.55
N GLY A 161 7.18 -3.79 -12.67
CA GLY A 161 6.80 -4.12 -11.30
C GLY A 161 5.65 -5.11 -11.24
N VAL A 162 4.58 -4.86 -12.00
CA VAL A 162 3.41 -5.74 -12.11
C VAL A 162 3.79 -7.13 -12.61
N GLU A 163 4.61 -7.23 -13.65
CA GLU A 163 5.06 -8.52 -14.18
C GLU A 163 5.91 -9.29 -13.16
N ARG A 164 6.75 -8.59 -12.39
CA ARG A 164 7.54 -9.22 -11.31
C ARG A 164 6.67 -9.67 -10.14
N ALA A 165 5.66 -8.89 -9.76
CA ALA A 165 4.70 -9.28 -8.73
C ALA A 165 3.92 -10.53 -9.17
N ARG A 166 3.47 -10.57 -10.43
CA ARG A 166 2.82 -11.74 -11.05
C ARG A 166 3.71 -12.97 -10.98
N ALA A 167 4.97 -12.87 -11.42
CA ALA A 167 5.93 -13.96 -11.39
C ALA A 167 6.22 -14.46 -9.96
N ALA A 168 6.26 -13.57 -8.96
CA ALA A 168 6.48 -13.93 -7.56
C ALA A 168 5.31 -14.74 -6.97
N ILE A 169 4.07 -14.44 -7.36
CA ILE A 169 2.89 -15.23 -6.99
C ILE A 169 2.88 -16.57 -7.73
N GLU A 170 3.06 -16.55 -9.05
CA GLU A 170 2.95 -17.75 -9.89
C GLU A 170 4.02 -18.81 -9.56
N SER A 171 5.23 -18.37 -9.19
CA SER A 171 6.31 -19.26 -8.76
C SER A 171 6.16 -19.79 -7.33
N GLY A 172 5.19 -19.28 -6.55
CA GLY A 172 5.05 -19.58 -5.12
C GLY A 172 6.06 -18.88 -4.20
N ALA A 173 6.97 -18.06 -4.75
CA ALA A 173 7.99 -17.35 -3.98
C ALA A 173 7.38 -16.36 -2.96
N ALA A 174 6.25 -15.74 -3.30
CA ALA A 174 5.52 -14.85 -2.40
C ALA A 174 4.97 -15.61 -1.17
N LYS A 175 4.37 -16.79 -1.39
CA LYS A 175 3.86 -17.65 -0.31
C LYS A 175 4.99 -18.15 0.59
N ALA A 176 6.07 -18.65 0.00
CA ALA A 176 7.25 -19.08 0.74
C ALA A 176 7.85 -17.95 1.60
N ARG A 177 7.78 -16.70 1.12
CA ARG A 177 8.25 -15.53 1.89
C ARG A 177 7.38 -15.25 3.11
N LEU A 178 6.06 -15.39 3.00
CA LEU A 178 5.15 -15.28 4.14
C LEU A 178 5.47 -16.34 5.22
N GLU A 179 5.65 -17.60 4.80
CA GLU A 179 5.99 -18.69 5.71
C GLU A 179 7.32 -18.41 6.43
N GLN A 180 8.34 -17.97 5.69
CA GLN A 180 9.63 -17.61 6.27
C GLN A 180 9.52 -16.45 7.27
N LEU A 181 8.72 -15.42 6.96
CA LEU A 181 8.47 -14.29 7.85
C LEU A 181 7.86 -14.76 9.17
N VAL A 182 6.83 -15.61 9.11
CA VAL A 182 6.16 -16.16 10.29
C VAL A 182 7.12 -16.96 11.16
N VAL A 183 7.88 -17.88 10.56
CA VAL A 183 8.88 -18.70 11.27
C VAL A 183 9.92 -17.81 11.97
N THR A 184 10.45 -16.83 11.24
CA THR A 184 11.50 -15.94 11.74
C THR A 184 10.98 -15.03 12.85
N ALA A 185 9.79 -14.44 12.69
CA ALA A 185 9.18 -13.60 13.71
C ALA A 185 8.92 -14.36 15.01
N HIS A 186 8.44 -15.61 14.92
CA HIS A 186 8.23 -16.45 16.10
C HIS A 186 9.54 -16.83 16.80
N ALA A 187 10.58 -17.20 16.03
CA ALA A 187 11.90 -17.50 16.59
C ALA A 187 12.47 -16.30 17.36
N LEU A 188 12.32 -15.08 16.82
CA LEU A 188 12.79 -13.84 17.47
C LEU A 188 11.92 -13.38 18.65
N SER A 189 10.68 -13.88 18.77
CA SER A 189 9.77 -13.55 19.86
C SER A 189 9.96 -14.40 21.12
N THR A 190 10.71 -15.50 21.01
CA THR A 190 11.01 -16.37 22.15
C THR A 190 12.17 -15.75 22.93
N PRO A 191 12.00 -15.34 24.20
CA PRO A 191 13.11 -14.85 25.01
C PRO A 191 14.15 -15.96 25.18
N ALA A 192 15.43 -15.56 25.20
CA ALA A 192 16.57 -16.45 25.45
C ALA A 192 16.50 -17.09 26.85
#